data_AF-A0A382QC84-F1
#
_entry.id   AF-A0A382QC84-F1
#
_cell.length_a   1.000
_cell.length_b   1.000
_cell.length_c   1.000
_cell.angle_alpha   90.00
_cell.angle_beta   90.00
_cell.angle_gamma   90.00
#
_symmetry.space_group_name_H-M   'P 1'
#
loop_
_entity.id
_entity.type
_entity.pdbx_description
1 polymer ?
#
loop_
_entity_poly.entity_id
_entity_poly.type
_entity_poly.pdbx_seq_one_letter_code
_entity_poly.pdbx_strand_id
1 'polypeptide(L)'
;MDLVAVFDPAGDPNGVLGDTPIFRSVDALVEAGIDCCVVASPTEFHLESGLVLAEAGVHTMIEKPIASDVGQADQLIDAFDQAEVVGCVGHIERFNPAIRSMRDRISGGDLGDLYQISTRRQGPFVARVTDVGVIRDLGTHDIDLAMWLVGEQIVAVSSQVAHRMGRKYEDLASITSRFSGGVVGNHLVNWLSPFKERTVQV
;
A
#
# COMPACT_ATOMS: atom_id res chain seq x y z
N MET A 1 1.35 21.56 -6.92
CA MET A 1 1.70 20.37 -7.73
C MET A 1 0.66 20.31 -8.81
N ASP A 2 1.10 20.34 -10.07
CA ASP A 2 0.24 20.37 -11.24
C ASP A 2 0.43 19.06 -12.01
N LEU A 3 -0.64 18.54 -12.62
CA LEU A 3 -0.54 17.40 -13.51
C LEU A 3 -0.06 17.88 -14.88
N VAL A 4 1.20 17.57 -15.23
CA VAL A 4 1.85 18.06 -16.46
C VAL A 4 2.00 17.01 -17.55
N ALA A 5 1.89 15.73 -17.20
CA ALA A 5 2.11 14.61 -18.11
C ALA A 5 1.47 13.32 -17.56
N VAL A 6 1.04 12.44 -18.45
CA VAL A 6 0.54 11.09 -18.10
C VAL A 6 1.15 10.05 -19.03
N PHE A 7 1.47 8.88 -18.49
CA PHE A 7 1.72 7.68 -19.28
C PHE A 7 0.65 6.65 -18.92
N ASP A 8 -0.08 6.19 -19.94
CA ASP A 8 -0.97 5.03 -19.84
C ASP A 8 -0.93 4.29 -21.18
N PRO A 9 -0.65 2.97 -21.19
CA PRO A 9 -0.68 2.17 -22.42
C PRO A 9 -2.01 2.29 -23.20
N ALA A 10 -3.13 2.47 -22.50
CA ALA A 10 -4.45 2.64 -23.06
C ALA A 10 -4.75 4.08 -23.53
N GLY A 11 -3.87 5.05 -23.24
CA GLY A 11 -4.08 6.46 -23.52
C GLY A 11 -5.12 7.09 -22.59
N ASP A 12 -6.05 7.87 -23.14
CA ASP A 12 -7.16 8.46 -22.37
C ASP A 12 -8.51 7.94 -22.90
N PRO A 13 -8.89 6.70 -22.58
CA PRO A 13 -10.13 6.12 -23.08
C PRO A 13 -11.39 6.83 -22.55
N ASN A 14 -11.27 7.60 -21.46
CA ASN A 14 -12.39 8.26 -20.80
C ASN A 14 -12.42 9.77 -21.02
N GLY A 15 -11.45 10.35 -21.74
CA GLY A 15 -11.37 11.79 -22.00
C GLY A 15 -11.18 12.63 -20.73
N VAL A 16 -10.54 12.08 -19.69
CA VAL A 16 -10.40 12.73 -18.37
C VAL A 16 -9.17 13.63 -18.26
N LEU A 17 -8.25 13.57 -19.22
CA LEU A 17 -6.95 14.26 -19.15
C LEU A 17 -6.95 15.66 -19.77
N GLY A 18 -8.00 16.04 -20.50
CA GLY A 18 -8.09 17.34 -21.16
C GLY A 18 -6.90 17.58 -22.10
N ASP A 19 -6.19 18.69 -21.89
CA ASP A 19 -5.00 19.06 -22.68
C ASP A 19 -3.68 18.46 -22.15
N THR A 20 -3.73 17.61 -21.12
CA THR A 20 -2.53 17.02 -20.53
C THR A 20 -1.85 16.08 -21.53
N PRO A 21 -0.55 16.28 -21.84
CA PRO A 21 0.19 15.40 -22.72
C PRO A 21 0.19 13.93 -22.25
N ILE A 22 -0.01 13.01 -23.20
CA ILE A 22 0.02 11.57 -22.96
C ILE A 22 1.21 10.95 -23.67
N PHE A 23 2.06 10.29 -22.90
CA PHE A 23 3.27 9.63 -23.36
C PHE A 23 3.07 8.12 -23.50
N ARG A 24 4.07 7.43 -24.05
CA ARG A 24 4.03 5.99 -24.35
C ARG A 24 5.04 5.16 -23.54
N SER A 25 5.84 5.81 -22.70
CA SER A 25 6.78 5.17 -21.79
C SER A 25 7.06 6.07 -20.59
N VAL A 26 7.68 5.49 -19.56
CA VAL A 26 8.19 6.22 -18.39
C VAL A 26 9.37 7.11 -18.79
N ASP A 27 10.25 6.65 -19.69
CA ASP A 27 11.37 7.46 -20.21
C ASP A 27 10.89 8.76 -20.85
N ALA A 28 9.81 8.70 -21.61
CA ALA A 28 9.25 9.89 -22.25
C ALA A 28 8.62 10.87 -21.23
N LEU A 29 8.15 10.38 -20.07
CA LEU A 29 7.76 11.26 -18.96
C LEU A 29 8.98 11.95 -18.36
N VAL A 30 10.08 11.22 -18.17
CA VAL A 30 11.35 11.77 -17.68
C VAL A 30 11.90 12.84 -18.64
N GLU A 31 11.91 12.56 -19.95
CA GLU A 31 12.35 13.51 -20.98
C GLU A 31 11.50 14.80 -21.03
N ALA A 32 10.23 14.72 -20.60
CA ALA A 32 9.36 15.88 -20.47
C ALA A 32 9.71 16.80 -19.28
N GLY A 33 10.64 16.38 -18.41
CA GLY A 33 11.16 17.20 -17.32
C GLY A 33 10.23 17.28 -16.11
N ILE A 34 9.62 16.16 -15.70
CA ILE A 34 8.77 16.11 -14.50
C ILE A 34 9.59 16.16 -13.20
N ASP A 35 9.08 16.87 -12.19
CA ASP A 35 9.73 16.92 -10.86
C ASP A 35 9.40 15.69 -9.99
N CYS A 36 8.21 15.13 -10.20
CA CYS A 36 7.71 13.99 -9.43
C CYS A 36 6.71 13.13 -10.22
N CYS A 37 6.60 11.86 -9.84
CA CYS A 37 5.74 10.88 -10.50
C CYS A 37 4.89 10.10 -9.49
N VAL A 38 3.67 9.74 -9.90
CA VAL A 38 2.81 8.79 -9.18
C VAL A 38 2.67 7.54 -10.03
N VAL A 39 3.23 6.43 -9.55
CA VAL A 39 3.13 5.11 -10.19
C VAL A 39 1.92 4.39 -9.60
N ALA A 40 0.82 4.37 -10.35
CA ALA A 40 -0.43 3.68 -10.01
C ALA A 40 -0.78 2.56 -11.02
N SER A 41 0.24 2.02 -11.68
CA SER A 41 0.14 0.86 -12.58
C SER A 41 -0.05 -0.45 -11.77
N PRO A 42 -0.29 -1.60 -12.43
CA PRO A 42 -0.18 -2.89 -11.77
C PRO A 42 1.21 -3.10 -11.12
N THR A 43 1.25 -3.82 -10.00
CA THR A 43 2.44 -4.02 -9.17
C THR A 43 3.64 -4.60 -9.94
N GLU A 44 3.39 -5.42 -10.94
CA GLU A 44 4.44 -6.02 -11.79
C GLU A 44 5.29 -4.98 -12.54
N PHE A 45 4.77 -3.77 -12.78
CA PHE A 45 5.48 -2.69 -13.44
C PHE A 45 6.15 -1.69 -12.48
N HIS A 46 5.96 -1.86 -11.16
CA HIS A 46 6.49 -0.91 -10.17
C HIS A 46 8.02 -0.88 -10.15
N LEU A 47 8.67 -2.04 -10.23
CA LEU A 47 10.13 -2.13 -10.21
C LEU A 47 10.72 -1.41 -11.43
N GLU A 48 10.29 -1.78 -12.63
CA GLU A 48 10.79 -1.20 -13.89
C GLU A 48 10.58 0.32 -13.91
N SER A 49 9.37 0.79 -13.60
CA SER A 49 9.07 2.22 -13.58
C SER A 49 9.86 2.96 -12.50
N GLY A 50 9.96 2.37 -11.30
CA GLY A 50 10.64 2.98 -10.17
C GLY A 50 12.14 3.11 -10.38
N LEU A 51 12.80 2.14 -11.01
CA LEU A 51 14.23 2.22 -11.35
C LEU A 51 14.51 3.34 -12.35
N VAL A 52 13.70 3.46 -13.42
CA VAL A 52 13.84 4.54 -14.41
C VAL A 52 13.67 5.92 -13.77
N LEU A 53 12.66 6.06 -12.91
CA LEU A 53 12.37 7.33 -12.23
C LEU A 53 13.46 7.70 -11.19
N ALA A 54 13.96 6.72 -10.44
CA ALA A 54 15.04 6.93 -9.49
C ALA A 54 16.34 7.32 -10.21
N GLU A 55 16.73 6.60 -11.27
CA GLU A 55 17.91 6.92 -12.09
C GLU A 55 17.84 8.35 -12.67
N ALA A 56 16.63 8.80 -13.02
CA ALA A 56 16.36 10.14 -13.51
C ALA A 56 16.32 11.24 -12.43
N GLY A 57 16.42 10.90 -11.14
CA GLY A 57 16.30 11.85 -10.05
C GLY A 57 14.89 12.40 -9.84
N VAL A 58 13.85 11.61 -10.16
CA VAL A 58 12.45 12.00 -10.03
C VAL A 58 11.87 11.50 -8.70
N HIS A 59 11.34 12.41 -7.88
CA HIS A 59 10.63 12.04 -6.65
C HIS A 59 9.40 11.18 -6.99
N THR A 60 9.22 10.04 -6.33
CA THR A 60 8.20 9.08 -6.77
C THR A 60 7.36 8.58 -5.61
N MET A 61 6.04 8.60 -5.82
CA MET A 61 5.08 7.84 -5.02
C MET A 61 4.66 6.60 -5.80
N ILE A 62 4.89 5.41 -5.25
CA ILE A 62 4.50 4.13 -5.84
C ILE A 62 3.33 3.56 -5.04
N GLU A 63 2.25 3.15 -5.72
CA GLU A 63 1.11 2.52 -5.08
C GLU A 63 1.49 1.22 -4.35
N LYS A 64 0.69 0.85 -3.36
CA LYS A 64 0.89 -0.40 -2.62
C LYS A 64 0.30 -1.60 -3.38
N PRO A 65 0.87 -2.81 -3.24
CA PRO A 65 2.19 -3.08 -2.66
C PRO A 65 3.32 -2.51 -3.53
N ILE A 66 4.38 -2.03 -2.89
CA ILE A 66 5.51 -1.37 -3.58
C ILE A 66 6.13 -2.27 -4.66
N ALA A 67 6.18 -3.59 -4.43
CA ALA A 67 6.71 -4.56 -5.39
C ALA A 67 6.06 -5.94 -5.21
N SER A 68 6.37 -6.87 -6.12
CA SER A 68 5.77 -8.22 -6.12
C SER A 68 6.34 -9.14 -5.04
N ASP A 69 7.59 -8.88 -4.63
CA ASP A 69 8.32 -9.58 -3.58
C ASP A 69 9.29 -8.63 -2.85
N VAL A 70 9.91 -9.13 -1.78
CA VAL A 70 10.79 -8.35 -0.91
C VAL A 70 12.09 -7.95 -1.62
N GLY A 71 12.67 -8.83 -2.45
CA GLY A 71 13.93 -8.51 -3.13
C GLY A 71 13.76 -7.42 -4.20
N GLN A 72 12.59 -7.33 -4.83
CA GLN A 72 12.26 -6.19 -5.68
C GLN A 72 12.00 -4.92 -4.87
N ALA A 73 11.39 -5.02 -3.68
CA ALA A 73 11.20 -3.87 -2.80
C ALA A 73 12.54 -3.33 -2.30
N ASP A 74 13.48 -4.19 -1.92
CA ASP A 74 14.84 -3.82 -1.51
C ASP A 74 15.58 -3.08 -2.65
N GLN A 75 15.46 -3.56 -3.89
CA GLN A 75 16.03 -2.87 -5.06
C GLN A 75 15.46 -1.47 -5.26
N LEU A 76 14.16 -1.29 -5.06
CA LEU A 76 13.54 0.04 -5.15
C LEU A 76 14.05 0.95 -4.03
N ILE A 77 14.12 0.46 -2.79
CA ILE A 77 14.65 1.22 -1.65
C ILE A 77 16.08 1.68 -1.96
N ASP A 78 16.96 0.75 -2.35
CA ASP A 78 18.35 1.04 -2.67
C ASP A 78 18.47 2.07 -3.82
N ALA A 79 17.65 1.96 -4.86
CA ALA A 79 17.67 2.89 -6.00
C ALA A 79 17.26 4.31 -5.60
N PHE A 80 16.17 4.47 -4.82
CA PHE A 80 15.71 5.77 -4.36
C PHE A 80 16.70 6.40 -3.35
N ASP A 81 17.29 5.59 -2.47
CA ASP A 81 18.32 6.04 -1.52
C ASP A 81 19.59 6.50 -2.26
N GLN A 82 20.06 5.75 -3.25
CA GLN A 82 21.25 6.09 -4.04
C GLN A 82 21.06 7.34 -4.91
N ALA A 83 19.86 7.55 -5.44
CA ALA A 83 19.50 8.73 -6.22
C ALA A 83 19.30 9.98 -5.35
N GLU A 84 19.26 9.83 -4.02
CA GLU A 84 18.98 10.92 -3.07
C GLU A 84 17.64 11.62 -3.33
N VAL A 85 16.64 10.87 -3.79
CA VAL A 85 15.29 11.38 -4.07
C VAL A 85 14.23 10.70 -3.22
N VAL A 86 13.17 11.44 -2.89
CA VAL A 86 12.05 10.90 -2.10
C VAL A 86 11.36 9.76 -2.84
N GLY A 87 11.44 8.55 -2.27
CA GLY A 87 10.59 7.41 -2.57
C GLY A 87 9.51 7.26 -1.50
N CYS A 88 8.24 7.20 -1.90
CA CYS A 88 7.10 7.04 -1.01
C CYS A 88 6.20 5.90 -1.47
N VAL A 89 5.65 5.13 -0.53
CA VAL A 89 4.61 4.14 -0.83
C VAL A 89 3.23 4.71 -0.54
N GLY A 90 2.25 4.41 -1.40
CA GLY A 90 0.84 4.80 -1.32
C GLY A 90 0.06 4.24 -0.11
N HIS A 91 0.62 4.32 1.10
CA HIS A 91 -0.04 3.96 2.36
C HIS A 91 -1.03 5.04 2.81
N ILE A 92 -2.06 5.29 2.00
CA ILE A 92 -3.01 6.39 2.16
C ILE A 92 -3.71 6.42 3.53
N GLU A 93 -3.87 5.27 4.20
CA GLU A 93 -4.57 5.18 5.48
C GLU A 93 -3.85 5.89 6.63
N ARG A 94 -2.53 6.07 6.53
CA ARG A 94 -1.75 6.87 7.48
C ARG A 94 -2.18 8.35 7.47
N PHE A 95 -2.83 8.81 6.39
CA PHE A 95 -3.31 10.19 6.24
C PHE A 95 -4.77 10.37 6.63
N ASN A 96 -5.49 9.30 7.00
CA ASN A 96 -6.86 9.38 7.50
C ASN A 96 -6.87 10.20 8.81
N PRO A 97 -7.66 11.29 8.92
CA PRO A 97 -7.68 12.14 10.12
C PRO A 97 -7.98 11.38 11.42
N ALA A 98 -8.84 10.36 11.36
CA ALA A 98 -9.18 9.55 12.54
C ALA A 98 -7.99 8.70 13.00
N ILE A 99 -7.24 8.12 12.06
CA ILE A 99 -6.04 7.33 12.36
C ILE A 99 -4.91 8.24 12.84
N ARG A 100 -4.71 9.41 12.24
CA ARG A 100 -3.73 10.40 12.71
C ARG A 100 -4.01 10.83 14.15
N SER A 101 -5.28 11.16 14.46
CA SER A 101 -5.68 11.48 15.83
C SER A 101 -5.44 10.31 16.80
N MET A 102 -5.71 9.07 16.39
CA MET A 102 -5.39 7.88 17.19
C MET A 102 -3.88 7.79 17.47
N ARG A 103 -3.03 7.97 16.45
CA ARG A 103 -1.57 7.96 16.59
C ARG A 103 -1.06 9.05 17.54
N ASP A 104 -1.58 10.26 17.41
CA ASP A 104 -1.19 11.39 18.26
C ASP A 104 -1.52 11.12 19.73
N ARG A 105 -2.67 10.49 20.01
CA ARG A 105 -3.10 10.12 21.37
C ARG A 105 -2.30 8.95 21.95
N ILE A 106 -1.97 7.95 21.13
CA ILE A 106 -1.05 6.86 21.52
C ILE A 106 0.32 7.45 21.89
N SER A 107 0.88 8.27 21.00
CA SER A 107 2.22 8.85 21.16
C SER A 107 2.27 9.88 22.30
N GLY A 108 1.16 10.55 22.59
CA GLY A 108 1.00 11.47 23.71
C GLY A 108 0.84 10.78 25.08
N GLY A 109 0.66 9.46 25.11
CA GLY A 109 0.48 8.69 26.34
C GLY A 109 -0.94 8.72 26.92
N ASP A 110 -1.92 9.26 26.19
CA ASP A 110 -3.32 9.38 26.65
C ASP A 110 -3.97 8.02 26.99
N LEU A 111 -3.47 6.95 26.36
CA LEU A 111 -3.97 5.59 26.50
C LEU A 111 -3.13 4.73 27.47
N GLY A 112 -2.03 5.26 28.00
CA GLY A 112 -1.03 4.48 28.74
C GLY A 112 -0.33 3.46 27.84
N ASP A 113 -0.03 2.30 28.39
CA ASP A 113 0.64 1.22 27.67
C ASP A 113 -0.30 0.55 26.67
N LEU A 114 0.15 0.42 25.42
CA LEU A 114 -0.57 -0.30 24.38
C LEU A 114 -0.34 -1.80 24.52
N TYR A 115 -1.40 -2.59 24.75
CA TYR A 115 -1.29 -4.05 24.90
C TYR A 115 -1.72 -4.82 23.65
N GLN A 116 -2.64 -4.26 22.86
CA GLN A 116 -3.16 -4.91 21.68
C GLN A 116 -3.54 -3.91 20.60
N ILE A 117 -3.58 -4.38 19.36
CA ILE A 117 -4.20 -3.69 18.25
C ILE A 117 -5.03 -4.68 17.46
N SER A 118 -6.22 -4.28 17.03
CA SER A 118 -7.05 -5.10 16.15
C SER A 118 -7.58 -4.32 14.97
N THR A 119 -7.59 -4.97 13.82
CA THR A 119 -8.15 -4.43 12.59
C THR A 119 -9.18 -5.39 12.01
N ARG A 120 -10.27 -4.84 11.50
CA ARG A 120 -11.24 -5.58 10.69
C ARG A 120 -11.44 -4.85 9.38
N ARG A 121 -11.31 -5.59 8.29
CA ARG A 121 -11.51 -5.07 6.95
C ARG A 121 -12.22 -6.13 6.12
N GLN A 122 -13.53 -5.99 6.05
CA GLN A 122 -14.36 -7.00 5.41
C GLN A 122 -15.47 -6.39 4.60
N GLY A 123 -15.91 -7.10 3.58
CA GLY A 123 -16.93 -6.64 2.66
C GLY A 123 -17.25 -7.67 1.60
N PRO A 124 -18.25 -7.40 0.75
CA PRO A 124 -18.53 -8.25 -0.39
C PRO A 124 -17.37 -8.21 -1.39
N PHE A 125 -17.13 -9.34 -2.05
CA PHE A 125 -16.11 -9.45 -3.09
C PHE A 125 -16.31 -8.46 -4.23
N VAL A 126 -15.21 -7.89 -4.72
CA VAL A 126 -15.18 -7.01 -5.88
C VAL A 126 -14.53 -7.76 -7.04
N ALA A 127 -15.32 -8.06 -8.08
CA ALA A 127 -14.93 -8.94 -9.19
C ALA A 127 -13.67 -8.52 -9.98
N ARG A 128 -13.23 -7.26 -9.83
CA ARG A 128 -12.04 -6.72 -10.49
C ARG A 128 -10.72 -7.29 -9.96
N VAL A 129 -10.69 -7.84 -8.74
CA VAL A 129 -9.46 -8.38 -8.12
C VAL A 129 -9.36 -9.85 -8.48
N THR A 130 -8.44 -10.20 -9.39
CA THR A 130 -8.35 -11.56 -9.95
C THR A 130 -7.02 -12.24 -9.67
N ASP A 131 -5.96 -11.47 -9.55
CA ASP A 131 -4.53 -11.84 -9.56
C ASP A 131 -3.89 -11.95 -8.17
N VAL A 132 -4.56 -11.45 -7.14
CA VAL A 132 -4.09 -11.50 -5.74
C VAL A 132 -5.17 -11.96 -4.75
N GLY A 133 -4.70 -12.40 -3.58
CA GLY A 133 -5.51 -12.73 -2.42
C GLY A 133 -5.78 -11.55 -1.51
N VAL A 134 -6.71 -11.73 -0.57
CA VAL A 134 -7.20 -10.67 0.29
C VAL A 134 -6.10 -10.08 1.18
N ILE A 135 -5.06 -10.86 1.52
CA ILE A 135 -3.95 -10.36 2.35
C ILE A 135 -3.17 -9.29 1.58
N ARG A 136 -2.78 -9.57 0.33
CA ARG A 136 -1.99 -8.63 -0.49
C ARG A 136 -2.80 -7.40 -0.88
N ASP A 137 -4.06 -7.57 -1.26
CA ASP A 137 -4.91 -6.45 -1.68
C ASP A 137 -5.32 -5.54 -0.50
N LEU A 138 -5.86 -6.15 0.55
CA LEU A 138 -6.51 -5.46 1.65
C LEU A 138 -5.70 -5.48 2.94
N GLY A 139 -5.13 -6.64 3.29
CA GLY A 139 -4.36 -6.84 4.52
C GLY A 139 -3.11 -5.96 4.62
N THR A 140 -2.45 -5.66 3.50
CA THR A 140 -1.29 -4.74 3.43
C THR A 140 -1.60 -3.38 4.05
N HIS A 141 -2.81 -2.84 3.88
CA HIS A 141 -3.19 -1.59 4.53
C HIS A 141 -3.22 -1.70 6.06
N ASP A 142 -3.74 -2.82 6.58
CA ASP A 142 -3.96 -2.97 8.01
C ASP A 142 -2.69 -3.35 8.75
N ILE A 143 -1.85 -4.18 8.15
CA ILE A 143 -0.54 -4.56 8.70
C ILE A 143 0.36 -3.32 8.76
N ASP A 144 0.39 -2.53 7.67
CA ASP A 144 1.10 -1.26 7.62
C ASP A 144 0.63 -0.31 8.72
N LEU A 145 -0.70 -0.12 8.82
CA LEU A 145 -1.29 0.79 9.79
C LEU A 145 -0.99 0.37 11.23
N ALA A 146 -1.02 -0.93 11.50
CA ALA A 146 -0.70 -1.45 12.82
C ALA A 146 0.77 -1.23 13.17
N MET A 147 1.71 -1.48 12.25
CA MET A 147 3.12 -1.15 12.45
C MET A 147 3.34 0.34 12.67
N TRP A 148 2.61 1.19 11.94
CA TRP A 148 2.73 2.64 12.04
C TRP A 148 2.16 3.22 13.34
N LEU A 149 1.05 2.65 13.84
CA LEU A 149 0.42 3.04 15.10
C LEU A 149 1.19 2.54 16.32
N VAL A 150 1.66 1.29 16.28
CA VAL A 150 2.44 0.69 17.37
C VAL A 150 3.86 1.26 17.42
N GLY A 151 4.44 1.58 16.26
CA GLY A 151 5.82 2.11 16.18
C GLY A 151 6.90 1.04 16.40
N GLU A 152 6.54 -0.23 16.32
CA GLU A 152 7.43 -1.37 16.56
C GLU A 152 7.38 -2.38 15.40
N GLN A 153 8.36 -3.28 15.37
CA GLN A 153 8.44 -4.34 14.37
C GLN A 153 7.62 -5.56 14.79
N ILE A 154 6.97 -6.22 13.82
CA ILE A 154 6.33 -7.52 14.03
C ILE A 154 7.43 -8.60 14.04
N VAL A 155 7.49 -9.40 15.12
CA VAL A 155 8.52 -10.43 15.33
C VAL A 155 7.98 -11.86 15.28
N ALA A 156 6.65 -12.04 15.29
CA ALA A 156 6.02 -13.34 15.09
C ALA A 156 4.62 -13.20 14.49
N VAL A 157 4.23 -14.16 13.66
CA VAL A 157 2.93 -14.21 12.99
C VAL A 157 2.39 -15.64 13.01
N SER A 158 1.09 -15.78 13.24
CA SER A 158 0.31 -17.00 12.99
C SER A 158 -0.94 -16.61 12.21
N SER A 159 -1.39 -17.44 11.28
CA SER A 159 -2.58 -17.15 10.49
C SER A 159 -3.41 -18.38 10.15
N GLN A 160 -4.67 -18.13 9.84
CA GLN A 160 -5.60 -19.08 9.23
C GLN A 160 -6.20 -18.42 8.00
N VAL A 161 -6.21 -19.13 6.88
CA VAL A 161 -6.74 -18.64 5.60
C VAL A 161 -7.82 -19.56 5.07
N ALA A 162 -8.72 -19.03 4.25
CA ALA A 162 -9.72 -19.82 3.54
C ALA A 162 -9.83 -19.42 2.07
N HIS A 163 -10.27 -20.40 1.27
CA HIS A 163 -10.57 -20.28 -0.16
C HIS A 163 -12.01 -20.78 -0.37
N ARG A 164 -12.98 -19.88 -0.26
CA ARG A 164 -14.42 -20.19 -0.37
C ARG A 164 -15.02 -19.80 -1.72
N MET A 165 -14.32 -18.99 -2.50
CA MET A 165 -14.79 -18.46 -3.79
C MET A 165 -14.30 -19.25 -5.02
N GLY A 166 -13.61 -20.38 -4.82
CA GLY A 166 -13.08 -21.19 -5.92
C GLY A 166 -11.92 -20.54 -6.69
N ARG A 167 -11.26 -19.53 -6.09
CA ARG A 167 -10.12 -18.81 -6.65
C ARG A 167 -8.80 -19.43 -6.19
N LYS A 168 -7.74 -19.19 -6.95
CA LYS A 168 -6.36 -19.59 -6.61
C LYS A 168 -5.89 -18.97 -5.29
N TYR A 169 -6.27 -17.73 -5.03
CA TYR A 169 -5.83 -16.95 -3.88
C TYR A 169 -6.86 -16.93 -2.76
N GLU A 170 -6.39 -16.67 -1.53
CA GLU A 170 -7.21 -16.65 -0.33
C GLU A 170 -8.21 -15.49 -0.34
N ASP A 171 -9.42 -15.74 0.16
CA ASP A 171 -10.52 -14.76 0.24
C ASP A 171 -10.89 -14.39 1.68
N LEU A 172 -10.27 -15.06 2.65
CA LEU A 172 -10.34 -14.76 4.07
C LEU A 172 -8.99 -15.04 4.72
N ALA A 173 -8.55 -14.14 5.59
CA ALA A 173 -7.44 -14.34 6.49
C ALA A 173 -7.77 -13.82 7.90
N SER A 174 -7.47 -14.65 8.90
CA SER A 174 -7.36 -14.25 10.30
C SER A 174 -5.89 -14.34 10.68
N ILE A 175 -5.29 -13.24 11.10
CA ILE A 175 -3.85 -13.11 11.35
C ILE A 175 -3.64 -12.61 12.78
N THR A 176 -2.83 -13.31 13.56
CA THR A 176 -2.35 -12.85 14.88
C THR A 176 -0.86 -12.56 14.76
N SER A 177 -0.44 -11.38 15.20
CA SER A 177 0.94 -10.93 15.21
C SER A 177 1.41 -10.58 16.62
N ARG A 178 2.72 -10.61 16.84
CA ARG A 178 3.37 -10.08 18.06
C ARG A 178 4.44 -9.09 17.67
N PHE A 179 4.39 -7.91 18.27
CA PHE A 179 5.39 -6.86 18.11
C PHE A 179 6.57 -7.05 19.07
N SER A 180 7.71 -6.41 18.78
CA SER A 180 8.94 -6.55 19.56
C SER A 180 8.80 -6.17 21.04
N GLY A 181 7.95 -5.19 21.36
CA GLY A 181 7.61 -4.75 22.72
C GLY A 181 6.47 -5.53 23.37
N GLY A 182 5.97 -6.57 22.70
CA GLY A 182 4.97 -7.50 23.27
C GLY A 182 3.52 -7.19 22.92
N VAL A 183 3.24 -6.08 22.22
CA VAL A 183 1.89 -5.77 21.72
C VAL A 183 1.39 -6.93 20.85
N VAL A 184 0.13 -7.31 21.02
CA VAL A 184 -0.52 -8.38 20.23
C VAL A 184 -1.41 -7.77 19.15
N GLY A 185 -1.15 -8.09 17.89
CA GLY A 185 -1.98 -7.68 16.76
C GLY A 185 -2.98 -8.77 16.36
N ASN A 186 -4.20 -8.39 16.01
CA ASN A 186 -5.21 -9.29 15.43
C ASN A 186 -5.88 -8.64 14.21
N HIS A 187 -5.75 -9.27 13.05
CA HIS A 187 -6.27 -8.75 11.79
C HIS A 187 -7.26 -9.75 11.18
N LEU A 188 -8.49 -9.31 10.96
CA LEU A 188 -9.48 -10.08 10.20
C LEU A 188 -9.78 -9.36 8.88
N VAL A 189 -9.47 -10.03 7.78
CA VAL A 189 -9.62 -9.46 6.44
C VAL A 189 -10.28 -10.48 5.50
N ASN A 190 -11.39 -10.11 4.86
CA ASN A 190 -12.10 -11.03 3.96
C ASN A 190 -13.02 -10.34 2.94
N TRP A 191 -13.35 -11.08 1.88
CA TRP A 191 -14.35 -10.71 0.86
C TRP A 191 -15.68 -11.48 0.99
N LEU A 192 -15.86 -12.20 2.09
CA LEU A 192 -16.98 -13.12 2.30
C LEU A 192 -18.14 -12.49 3.08
N SER A 193 -17.92 -11.32 3.69
CA SER A 193 -18.90 -10.67 4.55
C SER A 193 -19.95 -9.92 3.71
N PRO A 194 -21.26 -10.04 4.00
CA PRO A 194 -22.30 -9.37 3.22
C PRO A 194 -22.41 -7.87 3.52
N PHE A 195 -21.65 -7.37 4.48
CA PHE A 195 -21.59 -5.97 4.89
C PHE A 195 -20.16 -5.45 4.86
N LYS A 196 -20.01 -4.15 4.62
CA LYS A 196 -18.72 -3.47 4.72
C LYS A 196 -18.44 -3.11 6.16
N GLU A 197 -17.29 -3.53 6.68
CA GLU A 197 -16.76 -3.12 7.97
C GLU A 197 -15.29 -2.74 7.80
N ARG A 198 -14.92 -1.60 8.40
CA ARG A 198 -13.55 -1.13 8.49
C ARG A 198 -13.33 -0.54 9.87
N THR A 199 -12.59 -1.24 10.72
CA THR A 199 -12.32 -0.81 12.09
C THR A 199 -10.86 -1.00 12.45
N VAL A 200 -10.36 -0.11 13.31
CA VAL A 200 -9.06 -0.16 13.95
C VAL A 200 -9.30 0.14 15.42
N GLN A 201 -8.82 -0.71 16.32
CA GLN A 201 -9.00 -0.60 17.76
C GLN A 201 -7.67 -0.86 18.46
N VAL A 202 -7.38 -0.07 19.49
CA VAL A 202 -6.20 -0.14 20.36
C VAL A 202 -6.64 -0.16 21.81
#